data_AF-A0A7J9CW78-F1
#
_entry.id   AF-A0A7J9CW78-F1
#
_cell.length_a   1.000
_cell.length_b   1.000
_cell.length_c   1.000
_cell.angle_alpha   90.00
_cell.angle_beta   90.00
_cell.angle_gamma   90.00
#
_symmetry.space_group_name_H-M   'P 1'
#
loop_
_entity.id
_entity.type
_entity.pdbx_description
1 polymer ?
#
loop_
_entity_poly.entity_id
_entity_poly.type
_entity_poly.pdbx_seq_one_letter_code
_entity_poly.pdbx_strand_id
1 'polypeptide(L)'
;MAWLLCLFRPDKVKALVNLSVPFLRSHREIKPVDFWRSYYGADHYISRFQEYGEIEGEFAEIGVERVLKEYLSDFPVLLPKGKLFKRPLDEAITLPCWLSEEEANYYVTKFQKTGFTGPLNSYRNLNRIWELLKPWVGSKIKTPAKFIMGDKDLVYGVPGMKDYIHNGGFQEDVPSLQQVVVMEGVGHFINMEKPDEINQYIYDFFTQFH
;
A
#
# COMPACT_ATOMS: atom_id res chain seq x y z
N MET A 1 8.57 2.88 -0.06
CA MET A 1 9.90 3.30 0.41
C MET A 1 11.04 2.46 -0.13
N ALA A 2 10.98 1.11 -0.07
CA ALA A 2 12.06 0.25 -0.54
C ALA A 2 12.49 0.49 -2.01
N TRP A 3 11.53 0.77 -2.90
CA TRP A 3 11.83 1.19 -4.27
C TRP A 3 12.71 2.44 -4.35
N LEU A 4 12.45 3.46 -3.52
CA LEU A 4 13.25 4.68 -3.50
C LEU A 4 14.66 4.42 -2.97
N LEU A 5 14.81 3.51 -2.00
CA LEU A 5 16.14 3.08 -1.54
C LEU A 5 16.92 2.41 -2.68
N CYS A 6 16.30 1.49 -3.43
CA CYS A 6 16.95 0.83 -4.57
C CYS A 6 17.24 1.80 -5.72
N LEU A 7 16.44 2.85 -5.87
CA LEU A 7 16.65 3.91 -6.84
C LEU A 7 17.83 4.80 -6.48
N PHE A 8 17.93 5.22 -5.21
CA PHE A 8 18.93 6.19 -4.75
C PHE A 8 20.26 5.54 -4.39
N ARG A 9 20.22 4.36 -3.78
CA ARG A 9 21.38 3.64 -3.23
C ARG A 9 21.31 2.15 -3.59
N PRO A 10 21.32 1.80 -4.88
CA PRO A 10 21.36 0.40 -5.29
C PRO A 10 22.59 -0.33 -4.73
N ASP A 11 23.68 0.38 -4.45
CA ASP A 11 24.88 -0.15 -3.80
C ASP A 11 24.66 -0.68 -2.37
N LYS A 12 23.53 -0.33 -1.74
CA LYS A 12 23.18 -0.76 -0.38
C LYS A 12 22.17 -1.91 -0.34
N VAL A 13 21.65 -2.34 -1.47
CA VAL A 13 20.59 -3.37 -1.52
C VAL A 13 21.02 -4.51 -2.43
N LYS A 14 21.33 -5.67 -1.83
CA LYS A 14 21.73 -6.88 -2.56
C LYS A 14 20.58 -7.43 -3.41
N ALA A 15 19.40 -7.51 -2.82
CA ALA A 15 18.16 -7.96 -3.46
C ALA A 15 16.94 -7.43 -2.68
N LEU A 16 15.77 -7.39 -3.32
CA LEU A 16 14.52 -6.86 -2.74
C LEU A 16 13.36 -7.86 -2.90
N VAL A 17 12.68 -8.19 -1.81
CA VAL A 17 11.31 -8.71 -1.86
C VAL A 17 10.37 -7.57 -1.51
N ASN A 18 9.47 -7.20 -2.43
CA ASN A 18 8.53 -6.12 -2.20
C ASN A 18 7.09 -6.63 -2.33
N LEU A 19 6.22 -6.22 -1.41
CA LEU A 19 4.86 -6.72 -1.29
C LEU A 19 3.84 -5.64 -1.70
N SER A 20 2.72 -6.05 -2.29
CA SER A 20 1.53 -5.23 -2.63
C SER A 20 1.75 -4.11 -3.65
N VAL A 21 2.66 -3.16 -3.41
CA VAL A 21 2.81 -1.96 -4.23
C VAL A 21 3.98 -2.12 -5.22
N PRO A 22 3.74 -2.20 -6.54
CA PRO A 22 4.82 -2.31 -7.52
C PRO A 22 5.60 -0.99 -7.61
N PHE A 23 6.66 -0.96 -8.42
CA PHE A 23 7.32 0.31 -8.71
C PHE A 23 6.33 1.20 -9.47
N LEU A 24 6.09 2.41 -8.98
CA LEU A 24 5.19 3.36 -9.63
C LEU A 24 6.01 4.33 -10.47
N ARG A 25 5.87 4.23 -11.79
CA ARG A 25 6.46 5.18 -12.73
C ARG A 25 5.91 6.58 -12.43
N SER A 26 6.81 7.53 -12.16
CA SER A 26 6.41 8.93 -11.95
C SER A 26 6.06 9.57 -13.28
N HIS A 27 4.80 9.96 -13.49
CA HIS A 27 4.36 10.74 -14.65
C HIS A 27 4.87 12.17 -14.54
N ARG A 28 5.54 12.73 -15.56
CA ARG A 28 6.17 14.07 -15.46
C ARG A 28 5.20 15.23 -15.25
N GLU A 29 3.95 15.07 -15.65
CA GLU A 29 3.03 16.19 -15.85
C GLU A 29 1.89 16.23 -14.83
N ILE A 30 1.50 15.08 -14.28
CA ILE A 30 0.35 14.98 -13.38
C ILE A 30 0.84 14.61 -11.99
N LYS A 31 0.50 15.45 -11.02
CA LYS A 31 0.76 15.18 -9.60
C LYS A 31 -0.04 13.96 -9.15
N PRO A 32 0.52 13.07 -8.31
CA PRO A 32 -0.16 11.82 -7.91
C PRO A 32 -1.53 12.04 -7.28
N VAL A 33 -1.66 13.02 -6.39
CA VAL A 33 -2.95 13.31 -5.73
C VAL A 33 -3.98 13.80 -6.75
N ASP A 34 -3.57 14.64 -7.69
CA ASP A 34 -4.46 15.18 -8.73
C ASP A 34 -4.91 14.07 -9.69
N PHE A 35 -4.01 13.15 -10.03
CA PHE A 35 -4.35 11.95 -10.80
C PHE A 35 -5.45 11.15 -10.12
N TRP A 36 -5.26 10.77 -8.85
CA TRP A 36 -6.25 9.99 -8.11
C TRP A 36 -7.57 10.73 -7.94
N ARG A 37 -7.52 12.04 -7.67
CA ARG A 37 -8.71 12.88 -7.57
C ARG A 37 -9.47 12.97 -8.90
N SER A 38 -8.76 13.06 -10.03
CA SER A 38 -9.39 13.09 -11.35
C SER A 38 -10.05 11.75 -11.72
N TYR A 39 -9.48 10.64 -11.27
CA TYR A 39 -9.94 9.30 -11.62
C TYR A 39 -11.08 8.79 -10.72
N TYR A 40 -10.91 8.92 -9.39
CA TYR A 40 -11.84 8.39 -8.39
C TYR A 40 -12.67 9.48 -7.68
N GLY A 41 -12.43 10.75 -7.99
CA GLY A 41 -13.09 11.87 -7.34
C GLY A 41 -12.47 12.27 -6.00
N ALA A 42 -13.12 13.23 -5.34
CA ALA A 42 -12.67 13.79 -4.06
C ALA A 42 -12.74 12.78 -2.90
N ASP A 43 -13.60 11.75 -3.01
CA ASP A 43 -13.79 10.74 -1.97
C ASP A 43 -12.76 9.63 -1.97
N HIS A 44 -11.87 9.56 -2.97
CA HIS A 44 -10.76 8.62 -2.92
C HIS A 44 -9.93 8.77 -1.65
N TYR A 45 -9.54 7.67 -1.00
CA TYR A 45 -8.87 7.73 0.30
C TYR A 45 -7.61 8.63 0.30
N ILE A 46 -6.79 8.58 -0.75
CA ILE A 46 -5.61 9.46 -0.87
C ILE A 46 -6.02 10.94 -0.92
N SER A 47 -7.12 11.27 -1.60
CA SER A 47 -7.64 12.64 -1.67
C SER A 47 -8.17 13.09 -0.31
N ARG A 48 -8.89 12.20 0.39
CA ARG A 48 -9.46 12.46 1.72
C ARG A 48 -8.42 12.59 2.83
N PHE A 49 -7.23 12.06 2.63
CA PHE A 49 -6.13 12.18 3.59
C PHE A 49 -5.33 13.48 3.46
N GLN A 50 -5.57 14.29 2.41
CA GLN A 50 -4.74 15.47 2.14
C GLN A 50 -4.93 16.57 3.16
N GLU A 51 -6.17 16.92 3.49
CA GLU A 51 -6.44 18.01 4.41
C GLU A 51 -6.07 17.60 5.85
N TYR A 52 -5.26 18.43 6.49
CA TYR A 52 -4.75 18.14 7.82
C TYR A 52 -5.87 18.21 8.85
N GLY A 53 -6.07 17.13 9.60
CA GLY A 53 -7.05 17.08 10.68
C GLY A 53 -8.47 16.70 10.24
N GLU A 54 -8.80 16.71 8.94
CA GLU A 54 -10.15 16.36 8.48
C GLU A 54 -10.48 14.89 8.74
N ILE A 55 -9.71 13.97 8.13
CA ILE A 55 -9.96 12.54 8.31
C ILE A 55 -9.63 12.08 9.73
N GLU A 56 -8.66 12.71 10.41
CA GLU A 56 -8.40 12.44 11.82
C GLU A 56 -9.61 12.80 12.70
N GLY A 57 -10.33 13.87 12.37
CA GLY A 57 -11.58 14.25 13.05
C GLY A 57 -12.67 13.20 12.87
N GLU A 58 -12.91 12.75 11.63
CA GLU A 58 -13.89 11.68 11.36
C GLU A 58 -13.49 10.36 12.05
N PHE A 59 -12.20 10.02 12.09
CA PHE A 59 -11.71 8.85 12.82
C PHE A 59 -11.87 8.99 14.35
N ALA A 60 -11.75 10.20 14.89
CA ALA A 60 -11.96 10.46 16.31
C ALA A 60 -13.43 10.30 16.70
N GLU A 61 -14.36 10.74 15.86
CA GLU A 61 -15.81 10.55 16.06
C GLU A 61 -16.22 9.07 16.01
N ILE A 62 -15.63 8.31 15.08
CA ILE A 62 -15.91 6.87 14.92
C ILE A 62 -15.22 6.03 16.01
N GLY A 63 -14.06 6.46 16.48
CA GLY A 63 -13.23 5.76 17.46
C GLY A 63 -12.14 4.89 16.82
N VAL A 64 -10.96 4.93 17.43
CA VAL A 64 -9.72 4.29 16.92
C VAL A 64 -9.89 2.78 16.71
N GLU A 65 -10.56 2.09 17.63
CA GLU A 65 -10.74 0.64 17.55
C GLU A 65 -11.50 0.25 16.27
N ARG A 66 -12.63 0.94 16.03
CA ARG A 66 -13.45 0.71 14.85
C ARG A 66 -12.66 0.95 13.56
N VAL A 67 -11.97 2.09 13.49
CA VAL A 67 -11.17 2.46 12.31
C VAL A 67 -10.08 1.42 12.03
N LEU A 68 -9.35 0.97 13.05
CA LEU A 68 -8.28 -0.03 12.88
C LEU A 68 -8.83 -1.39 12.44
N LYS A 69 -9.93 -1.85 13.05
CA LYS A 69 -10.54 -3.14 12.69
C LYS A 69 -11.10 -3.13 11.28
N GLU A 70 -11.69 -2.03 10.82
CA GLU A 70 -12.09 -1.87 9.41
C GLU A 70 -10.88 -1.84 8.48
N TYR A 71 -9.84 -1.09 8.84
CA TYR A 71 -8.60 -0.99 8.06
C TYR A 71 -7.93 -2.35 7.85
N LEU A 72 -7.83 -3.15 8.90
CA LEU A 72 -7.22 -4.48 8.86
C LEU A 72 -8.09 -5.53 8.15
N SER A 73 -9.39 -5.27 7.97
CA SER A 73 -10.34 -6.25 7.41
C SER A 73 -10.72 -5.97 5.95
N ASP A 74 -11.25 -4.78 5.66
CA ASP A 74 -11.75 -4.40 4.33
C ASP A 74 -11.78 -2.86 4.22
N PHE A 75 -10.60 -2.25 4.06
CA PHE A 75 -10.51 -0.80 3.91
C PHE A 75 -10.98 -0.36 2.51
N PRO A 76 -12.00 0.51 2.41
CA PRO A 76 -12.55 0.90 1.12
C PRO A 76 -11.65 1.91 0.38
N VAL A 77 -11.68 1.83 -0.95
CA VAL A 77 -10.97 2.78 -1.84
C VAL A 77 -11.59 4.19 -1.79
N LEU A 78 -12.91 4.25 -1.55
CA LEU A 78 -13.68 5.48 -1.44
C LEU A 78 -14.13 5.68 0.00
N LEU A 79 -13.93 6.89 0.51
CA LEU A 79 -14.28 7.35 1.84
C LEU A 79 -15.22 8.57 1.75
N PRO A 80 -16.49 8.43 1.31
CA PRO A 80 -17.45 9.53 1.33
C PRO A 80 -17.63 10.14 2.72
N LYS A 81 -17.86 11.45 2.78
CA LYS A 81 -17.92 12.17 4.08
C LYS A 81 -19.11 11.67 4.88
N GLY A 82 -18.87 11.28 6.14
CA GLY A 82 -19.88 10.67 6.99
C GLY A 82 -20.26 9.22 6.64
N LYS A 83 -19.62 8.59 5.65
CA LYS A 83 -19.81 7.18 5.29
C LYS A 83 -18.48 6.52 4.90
N LEU A 84 -17.55 6.51 5.85
CA LEU A 84 -16.19 6.01 5.62
C LEU A 84 -16.12 4.50 5.39
N PHE A 85 -17.00 3.72 6.00
CA PHE A 85 -16.97 2.26 5.94
C PHE A 85 -18.24 1.69 5.32
N LYS A 86 -18.12 0.48 4.75
CA LYS A 86 -19.26 -0.21 4.12
C LYS A 86 -20.28 -0.67 5.17
N ARG A 87 -19.79 -1.13 6.32
CA ARG A 87 -20.59 -1.62 7.44
C ARG A 87 -21.18 -0.44 8.22
N PRO A 88 -22.43 -0.53 8.70
CA PRO A 88 -22.96 0.35 9.73
C PRO A 88 -22.05 0.39 10.97
N LEU A 89 -21.98 1.55 11.64
CA LEU A 89 -21.09 1.74 12.79
C LEU A 89 -21.54 0.95 14.03
N ASP A 90 -22.82 0.63 14.13
CA ASP A 90 -23.45 -0.17 15.18
C ASP A 90 -23.34 -1.69 14.95
N GLU A 91 -22.97 -2.12 13.74
CA GLU A 91 -22.75 -3.53 13.42
C GLU A 91 -21.37 -4.00 13.92
N ALA A 92 -21.30 -5.15 14.61
CA ALA A 92 -20.02 -5.70 15.06
C ALA A 92 -19.13 -6.11 13.87
N ILE A 93 -17.82 -5.86 13.99
CA ILE A 93 -16.86 -6.31 12.97
C ILE A 93 -16.50 -7.76 13.23
N THR A 94 -16.75 -8.62 12.25
CA THR A 94 -16.15 -9.96 12.21
C THR A 94 -14.77 -9.84 11.57
N LEU A 95 -13.72 -10.12 12.35
CA LEU A 95 -12.34 -10.11 11.87
C LEU A 95 -12.11 -11.28 10.89
N PRO A 96 -11.20 -11.12 9.91
CA PRO A 96 -10.74 -12.23 9.09
C PRO A 96 -10.15 -13.35 9.95
N CYS A 97 -10.26 -14.60 9.50
CA CYS A 97 -9.80 -15.77 10.28
C CYS A 97 -8.29 -15.78 10.57
N TRP A 98 -7.50 -15.01 9.82
CA TRP A 98 -6.06 -14.86 10.00
C TRP A 98 -5.67 -13.74 10.99
N LEU A 99 -6.65 -12.98 11.50
CA LEU A 99 -6.42 -11.88 12.44
C LEU A 99 -7.16 -12.13 13.75
N SER A 100 -6.42 -12.41 14.82
CA SER A 100 -7.01 -12.55 16.14
C SER A 100 -7.42 -11.20 16.75
N GLU A 101 -8.35 -11.24 17.70
CA GLU A 101 -8.70 -10.05 18.50
C GLU A 101 -7.50 -9.49 19.27
N GLU A 102 -6.60 -10.35 19.75
CA GLU A 102 -5.38 -9.93 20.46
C GLU A 102 -4.45 -9.12 19.55
N GLU A 103 -4.19 -9.61 18.33
CA GLU A 103 -3.36 -8.93 17.35
C GLU A 103 -3.99 -7.61 16.88
N ALA A 104 -5.30 -7.61 16.60
CA ALA A 104 -6.02 -6.39 16.26
C ALA A 104 -5.90 -5.36 17.39
N ASN A 105 -6.13 -5.78 18.64
CA ASN A 105 -6.04 -4.92 19.81
C ASN A 105 -4.64 -4.38 20.04
N TYR A 106 -3.58 -5.13 19.71
CA TYR A 106 -2.23 -4.61 19.71
C TYR A 106 -2.12 -3.33 18.87
N TYR A 107 -2.58 -3.33 17.62
CA TYR A 107 -2.57 -2.15 16.75
C TYR A 107 -3.44 -1.03 17.31
N VAL A 108 -4.65 -1.34 17.79
CA VAL A 108 -5.56 -0.37 18.41
C VAL A 108 -4.86 0.38 19.54
N THR A 109 -4.20 -0.32 20.47
CA THR A 109 -3.52 0.34 21.60
C THR A 109 -2.36 1.25 21.16
N LYS A 110 -1.69 0.95 20.04
CA LYS A 110 -0.65 1.84 19.50
C LYS A 110 -1.26 3.09 18.90
N PHE A 111 -2.27 2.96 18.05
CA PHE A 111 -2.93 4.10 17.42
C PHE A 111 -3.73 4.96 18.39
N GLN A 112 -4.23 4.40 19.49
CA GLN A 112 -4.82 5.19 20.58
C GLN A 112 -3.81 6.15 21.22
N LYS A 113 -2.53 5.78 21.27
CA LYS A 113 -1.46 6.60 21.83
C LYS A 113 -0.92 7.62 20.85
N THR A 114 -0.75 7.24 19.58
CA THR A 114 -0.08 8.08 18.58
C THR A 114 -1.03 8.89 17.69
N GLY A 115 -2.30 8.49 17.62
CA GLY A 115 -3.21 8.93 16.57
C GLY A 115 -2.76 8.47 15.18
N PHE A 116 -3.44 8.99 14.14
CA PHE A 116 -3.23 8.64 12.73
C PHE A 116 -2.41 9.65 11.94
N THR A 117 -2.18 10.85 12.47
CA THR A 117 -1.54 11.96 11.74
C THR A 117 -0.16 11.57 11.18
N GLY A 118 0.67 10.88 11.96
CA GLY A 118 2.01 10.45 11.51
C GLY A 118 1.95 9.59 10.24
N PRO A 119 1.26 8.44 10.26
CA PRO A 119 1.05 7.62 9.07
C PRO A 119 0.40 8.38 7.89
N LEU A 120 -0.64 9.18 8.16
CA LEU A 120 -1.36 9.94 7.13
C LEU A 120 -0.49 10.99 6.43
N ASN A 121 0.48 11.58 7.14
CA ASN A 121 1.42 12.55 6.57
C ASN A 121 2.26 11.97 5.41
N SER A 122 2.38 10.64 5.29
CA SER A 122 3.01 10.01 4.12
C SER A 122 2.23 10.29 2.84
N TYR A 123 0.89 10.24 2.91
CA TYR A 123 0.00 10.55 1.77
C TYR A 123 0.00 12.04 1.43
N ARG A 124 0.07 12.91 2.45
CA ARG A 124 0.18 14.37 2.29
C ARG A 124 1.47 14.80 1.60
N ASN A 125 2.51 13.97 1.69
CA ASN A 125 3.80 14.22 1.03
C ASN A 125 3.89 13.69 -0.41
N LEU A 126 2.88 13.00 -0.94
CA LEU A 126 2.99 12.37 -2.28
C LEU A 126 3.34 13.37 -3.39
N ASN A 127 2.69 14.53 -3.42
CA ASN A 127 2.97 15.57 -4.42
C ASN A 127 4.38 16.14 -4.26
N ARG A 128 4.85 16.32 -3.02
CA ARG A 128 6.22 16.78 -2.75
C ARG A 128 7.26 15.74 -3.14
N ILE A 129 7.03 14.47 -2.81
CA ILE A 129 7.87 13.35 -3.23
C ILE A 129 7.96 13.31 -4.75
N TRP A 130 6.83 13.47 -5.45
CA TRP A 130 6.81 13.55 -6.91
C TRP A 130 7.64 14.72 -7.46
N GLU A 131 7.52 15.92 -6.88
CA GLU A 131 8.34 17.08 -7.28
C GLU A 131 9.84 16.82 -7.09
N LEU A 132 10.20 16.22 -5.95
CA LEU A 132 11.58 15.87 -5.62
C LEU A 132 12.12 14.74 -6.50
N LEU A 133 11.27 13.82 -6.97
CA LEU A 133 11.69 12.69 -7.80
C LEU A 133 11.87 13.02 -9.29
N LYS A 134 11.62 14.26 -9.72
CA LYS A 134 11.80 14.70 -11.12
C LYS A 134 13.17 14.32 -11.72
N PRO A 135 14.32 14.44 -11.01
CA PRO A 135 15.62 14.03 -11.54
C PRO A 135 15.74 12.54 -11.87
N TRP A 136 14.90 11.69 -11.26
CA TRP A 136 14.94 10.24 -11.44
C TRP A 136 13.93 9.72 -12.47
N VAL A 137 13.16 10.59 -13.13
CA VAL A 137 12.18 10.14 -14.13
C VAL A 137 12.88 9.43 -15.28
N GLY A 138 12.43 8.21 -15.59
CA GLY A 138 13.02 7.32 -16.60
C GLY A 138 14.17 6.46 -16.08
N SER A 139 14.54 6.61 -14.80
CA SER A 139 15.53 5.73 -14.17
C SER A 139 14.91 4.36 -13.87
N LYS A 140 15.72 3.32 -14.03
CA LYS A 140 15.32 1.93 -13.81
C LYS A 140 15.84 1.40 -12.49
N ILE A 141 15.08 0.53 -11.83
CA ILE A 141 15.53 -0.21 -10.66
C ILE A 141 16.38 -1.39 -11.11
N LYS A 142 17.68 -1.36 -10.80
CA LYS A 142 18.63 -2.40 -11.21
C LYS A 142 18.79 -3.51 -10.16
N THR A 143 18.37 -3.28 -8.93
CA THR A 143 18.40 -4.25 -7.84
C THR A 143 17.55 -5.47 -8.20
N PRO A 144 18.07 -6.71 -8.06
CA PRO A 144 17.28 -7.92 -8.21
C PRO A 144 16.05 -7.88 -7.33
N ALA A 145 14.87 -8.14 -7.91
CA ALA A 145 13.62 -8.00 -7.19
C ALA A 145 12.68 -9.20 -7.38
N LYS A 146 11.96 -9.54 -6.31
CA LYS A 146 10.77 -10.39 -6.33
C LYS A 146 9.59 -9.57 -5.83
N PHE A 147 8.47 -9.64 -6.55
CA PHE A 147 7.26 -8.92 -6.22
C PHE A 147 6.11 -9.88 -5.95
N ILE A 148 5.39 -9.66 -4.86
CA ILE A 148 4.32 -10.57 -4.39
C ILE A 148 3.10 -9.73 -3.99
N MET A 149 1.91 -10.14 -4.41
CA MET A 149 0.67 -9.48 -4.05
C MET A 149 -0.51 -10.45 -4.02
N GLY A 150 -1.60 -10.07 -3.35
CA GLY A 150 -2.87 -10.80 -3.40
C GLY A 150 -3.73 -10.37 -4.60
N ASP A 151 -4.55 -11.28 -5.12
CA ASP A 151 -5.48 -10.96 -6.22
C ASP A 151 -6.67 -10.08 -5.78
N LYS A 152 -6.94 -10.01 -4.47
CA LYS A 152 -7.93 -9.12 -3.85
C LYS A 152 -7.33 -7.82 -3.30
N ASP A 153 -6.04 -7.59 -3.50
CA ASP A 153 -5.40 -6.33 -3.10
C ASP A 153 -6.03 -5.15 -3.86
N LEU A 154 -6.44 -4.11 -3.12
CA LEU A 154 -7.00 -2.88 -3.70
C LEU A 154 -6.05 -2.22 -4.71
N VAL A 155 -4.73 -2.33 -4.49
CA VAL A 155 -3.71 -1.79 -5.39
C VAL A 155 -3.72 -2.56 -6.71
N TYR A 156 -3.92 -3.88 -6.68
CA TYR A 156 -4.06 -4.71 -7.89
C TYR A 156 -5.32 -4.39 -8.68
N GLY A 157 -6.38 -3.97 -7.98
CA GLY A 157 -7.65 -3.55 -8.56
C GLY A 157 -7.60 -2.18 -9.24
N VAL A 158 -6.53 -1.41 -9.07
CA VAL A 158 -6.36 -0.11 -9.74
C VAL A 158 -6.36 -0.30 -11.27
N PRO A 159 -7.14 0.49 -12.01
CA PRO A 159 -7.18 0.44 -13.47
C PRO A 159 -5.80 0.65 -14.10
N GLY A 160 -5.45 -0.23 -15.04
CA GLY A 160 -4.13 -0.27 -15.67
C GLY A 160 -3.05 -0.98 -14.85
N MET A 161 -3.27 -1.30 -13.56
CA MET A 161 -2.23 -1.94 -12.73
C MET A 161 -1.89 -3.34 -13.20
N LYS A 162 -2.90 -4.16 -13.53
CA LYS A 162 -2.68 -5.51 -14.06
C LYS A 162 -1.93 -5.50 -15.38
N ASP A 163 -2.28 -4.56 -16.26
CA ASP A 163 -1.61 -4.37 -17.54
C ASP A 163 -0.14 -3.97 -17.33
N TYR A 164 0.11 -2.98 -16.47
CA TYR A 164 1.46 -2.56 -16.12
C TYR A 164 2.31 -3.70 -15.54
N ILE A 165 1.76 -4.48 -14.61
CA ILE A 165 2.48 -5.59 -13.95
C ILE A 165 2.79 -6.73 -14.94
N HIS A 166 1.82 -7.13 -15.76
CA HIS A 166 1.90 -8.37 -16.55
C HIS A 166 2.31 -8.17 -18.02
N ASN A 167 2.10 -6.98 -18.58
CA ASN A 167 2.32 -6.70 -20.00
C ASN A 167 3.60 -5.87 -20.25
N GLY A 168 4.61 -6.06 -19.40
CA GLY A 168 5.98 -5.62 -19.63
C GLY A 168 6.35 -4.24 -19.07
N GLY A 169 5.40 -3.40 -18.68
CA GLY A 169 5.68 -2.07 -18.10
C GLY A 169 6.51 -2.16 -16.82
N PHE A 170 6.16 -3.08 -15.92
CA PHE A 170 6.88 -3.27 -14.67
C PHE A 170 8.27 -3.87 -14.87
N GLN A 171 8.42 -4.82 -15.82
CA GLN A 171 9.73 -5.36 -16.20
C GLN A 171 10.60 -4.29 -16.88
N GLU A 172 10.02 -3.37 -17.63
CA GLU A 172 10.75 -2.27 -18.27
C GLU A 172 11.39 -1.35 -17.23
N ASP A 173 10.66 -1.01 -16.17
CA ASP A 173 11.10 -0.13 -15.09
C ASP A 173 11.98 -0.86 -14.06
N VAL A 174 11.80 -2.18 -13.91
CA VAL A 174 12.61 -3.06 -13.06
C VAL A 174 13.19 -4.22 -13.89
N PRO A 175 14.24 -3.99 -14.70
CA PRO A 175 14.78 -5.01 -15.61
C PRO A 175 15.25 -6.29 -14.91
N SER A 176 15.63 -6.17 -13.63
CA SER A 176 16.09 -7.29 -12.79
C SER A 176 14.97 -7.92 -11.97
N LEU A 177 13.70 -7.64 -12.28
CA LEU A 177 12.55 -8.32 -11.69
C LEU A 177 12.57 -9.78 -12.13
N GLN A 178 12.69 -10.70 -11.17
CA GLN A 178 12.82 -12.13 -11.42
C GLN A 178 11.45 -12.83 -11.45
N GLN A 179 10.55 -12.42 -10.55
CA GLN A 179 9.25 -13.07 -10.42
C GLN A 179 8.20 -12.09 -9.89
N VAL A 180 7.02 -12.16 -10.49
CA VAL A 180 5.77 -11.64 -9.97
C VAL A 180 4.93 -12.81 -9.48
N VAL A 181 4.49 -12.76 -8.23
CA VAL A 181 3.59 -13.75 -7.64
C VAL A 181 2.27 -13.07 -7.31
N VAL A 182 1.17 -13.60 -7.85
CA VAL A 182 -0.19 -13.18 -7.51
C VAL A 182 -0.85 -14.32 -6.73
N MET A 183 -1.16 -14.08 -5.46
CA MET A 183 -1.75 -15.07 -4.56
C MET A 183 -3.27 -15.05 -4.70
N GLU A 184 -3.85 -16.18 -5.10
CA GLU A 184 -5.30 -16.31 -5.32
C GLU A 184 -6.07 -16.28 -3.99
N GLY A 185 -7.11 -15.46 -3.93
CA GLY A 185 -8.01 -15.34 -2.78
C GLY A 185 -7.46 -14.51 -1.63
N VAL A 186 -6.29 -13.89 -1.78
CA VAL A 186 -5.59 -13.18 -0.69
C VAL A 186 -5.76 -11.66 -0.83
N GLY A 187 -5.97 -10.98 0.30
CA GLY A 187 -6.15 -9.53 0.40
C GLY A 187 -4.85 -8.72 0.35
N HIS A 188 -4.88 -7.55 0.98
CA HIS A 188 -3.77 -6.60 1.00
C HIS A 188 -2.65 -7.00 1.98
N PHE A 189 -3.01 -7.52 3.16
CA PHE A 189 -2.06 -7.87 4.23
C PHE A 189 -1.52 -9.29 4.08
N ILE A 190 -0.96 -9.62 2.90
CA ILE A 190 -0.54 -10.98 2.52
C ILE A 190 0.45 -11.62 3.51
N ASN A 191 1.29 -10.82 4.15
CA ASN A 191 2.26 -11.29 5.14
C ASN A 191 1.64 -11.64 6.50
N MET A 192 0.42 -11.20 6.78
CA MET A 192 -0.37 -11.61 7.95
C MET A 192 -1.35 -12.73 7.58
N GLU A 193 -1.95 -12.64 6.39
CA GLU A 193 -2.93 -13.63 5.92
C GLU A 193 -2.28 -14.98 5.55
N LYS A 194 -1.10 -14.95 4.92
CA LYS A 194 -0.36 -16.11 4.43
C LYS A 194 1.11 -16.09 4.89
N PRO A 195 1.38 -16.09 6.21
CA PRO A 195 2.72 -15.87 6.74
C PRO A 195 3.71 -16.94 6.29
N ASP A 196 3.32 -18.21 6.28
CA ASP A 196 4.21 -19.32 5.88
C ASP A 196 4.61 -19.25 4.40
N GLU A 197 3.65 -18.96 3.52
CA GLU A 197 3.89 -18.81 2.08
C GLU A 197 4.82 -17.62 1.81
N ILE A 198 4.58 -16.48 2.47
CA ILE A 198 5.43 -15.28 2.33
C ILE A 198 6.84 -15.54 2.88
N ASN A 199 6.98 -16.20 4.03
CA ASN A 199 8.27 -16.58 4.60
C ASN A 199 9.06 -17.48 3.65
N GLN A 200 8.39 -18.47 3.03
CA GLN A 200 9.02 -19.35 2.06
C GLN A 200 9.49 -18.59 0.82
N TYR A 201 8.66 -17.69 0.27
CA TYR A 201 9.07 -16.87 -0.88
C TYR A 201 10.26 -15.96 -0.59
N ILE A 202 10.34 -15.41 0.63
CA ILE A 202 11.47 -14.59 1.09
C ILE A 202 12.74 -15.45 1.19
N TYR A 203 12.64 -16.61 1.84
CA TYR A 203 13.76 -17.53 2.01
C TYR A 203 14.32 -18.03 0.67
N ASP A 204 13.45 -18.54 -0.20
CA ASP A 204 13.85 -19.08 -1.52
C ASP A 204 14.46 -18.02 -2.43
N PHE A 205 14.03 -16.77 -2.29
CA PHE A 205 14.61 -15.68 -3.07
C PHE A 205 16.00 -15.31 -2.55
N PHE A 206 16.15 -15.09 -1.24
CA PHE A 206 17.42 -14.60 -0.69
C PHE A 206 18.54 -15.66 -0.65
N THR A 207 18.21 -16.95 -0.60
CA THR A 207 19.19 -18.03 -0.68
C THR A 207 19.94 -18.11 -2.01
N GLN A 208 19.44 -17.46 -3.06
CA GLN A 208 20.11 -17.35 -4.36
C GLN A 208 21.29 -16.36 -4.35
N PHE A 209 21.39 -15.52 -3.33
CA PHE A 209 22.39 -14.45 -3.22
C PHE A 209 23.40 -14.78 -2.11
N HIS A 210 24.38 -15.64 -2.41
CA HIS A 210 25.52 -15.93 -1.53
C HIS A 210 26.41 -14.71 -1.31
#